data_AF-A0A534IH85-F1
#
_entry.id   AF-A0A534IH85-F1
#
_cell.length_a   1.000
_cell.length_b   1.000
_cell.length_c   1.000
_cell.angle_alpha   90.00
_cell.angle_beta   90.00
_cell.angle_gamma   90.00
#
_symmetry.space_group_name_H-M   'P 1'
#
loop_
_entity.id
_entity.type
_entity.pdbx_description
1 polymer ?
#
loop_
_entity_poly.entity_id
_entity_poly.type
_entity_poly.pdbx_seq_one_letter_code
_entity_poly.pdbx_strand_id
1 'polypeptide(L)'
;MADLDANQMILIAAMLLTLSVVGVLELRYMRSRRKVVEEKLDFPDRAHNAILTTKAIGEALARGGVRSPEADELVREAESASRERNFRVAIDLAERAKGVLRAAKLDQQRKGDVAKVDTIRQKGNPDEVTPKERLMKELPANYAPSKFSMNLARDDIAAAKGRGQATAAAEKYLADAEASFNAEDYDTALKHAVRARRSLGDLAPATETSPPTPSASPPVAKGRACANCGAPLGADDGFCRKCGTKIPPARTCPSCGAKVADEDAFCRACGTEVP
;
A
#
# COMPACT_ATOMS: atom_id res chain seq x y z
N MET A 1 -1.08 73.61 5.54
CA MET A 1 -0.41 72.28 5.49
C MET A 1 1.01 72.59 5.07
N ALA A 2 1.99 72.41 5.95
CA ALA A 2 3.37 72.78 5.65
C ALA A 2 3.89 71.89 4.52
N ASP A 3 4.39 72.48 3.44
CA ASP A 3 5.08 71.76 2.37
C ASP A 3 6.35 71.16 2.96
N LEU A 4 6.33 69.86 3.26
CA LEU A 4 7.54 69.13 3.63
C LEU A 4 8.41 69.02 2.38
N ASP A 5 9.64 69.53 2.45
CA ASP A 5 10.62 69.37 1.39
C ASP A 5 10.77 67.88 1.01
N ALA A 6 11.04 67.60 -0.27
CA ALA A 6 11.20 66.24 -0.77
C ALA A 6 12.21 65.42 0.05
N ASN A 7 13.27 66.05 0.55
CA ASN A 7 14.25 65.42 1.43
C ASN A 7 13.68 65.05 2.81
N GLN A 8 12.81 65.90 3.38
CA GLN A 8 12.12 65.60 4.65
C GLN A 8 11.14 64.43 4.48
N MET A 9 10.42 64.36 3.35
CA MET A 9 9.55 63.23 3.02
C MET A 9 10.31 61.92 2.86
N ILE A 10 11.49 61.94 2.21
CA ILE A 10 12.35 60.76 2.06
C ILE A 10 12.88 60.29 3.42
N LEU A 11 13.30 61.20 4.30
CA LEU A 11 13.79 60.85 5.64
C LEU A 11 12.70 60.25 6.52
N ILE A 12 11.49 60.80 6.48
CA ILE A 12 10.34 60.25 7.23
C ILE A 12 9.98 58.86 6.69
N ALA A 13 9.94 58.68 5.36
CA ALA A 13 9.68 57.38 4.76
C ALA A 13 10.75 56.33 5.15
N ALA A 14 12.03 56.70 5.18
CA ALA A 14 13.11 55.83 5.63
C ALA A 14 13.00 55.49 7.12
N MET A 15 12.62 56.44 7.98
CA MET A 15 12.36 56.17 9.41
C MET A 15 11.17 55.23 9.62
N LEU A 16 10.07 55.42 8.89
CA LEU A 16 8.91 54.52 8.97
C LEU A 16 9.24 53.12 8.45
N LEU A 17 10.03 53.01 7.38
CA LEU A 17 10.45 51.73 6.82
C LEU A 17 11.38 50.99 7.79
N THR A 18 12.35 51.68 8.39
CA THR A 18 13.24 51.09 9.40
C THR A 18 12.48 50.65 10.65
N LEU A 19 11.55 51.48 11.17
CA LEU A 19 10.68 51.10 12.29
C LEU A 19 9.80 49.89 11.96
N SER A 20 9.27 49.83 10.73
CA SER A 20 8.48 48.69 10.25
C SER A 20 9.31 47.41 10.19
N VAL A 21 10.53 47.48 9.66
CA VAL A 21 11.47 46.35 9.58
C VAL A 21 11.86 45.86 10.96
N VAL A 22 12.20 46.76 11.88
CA VAL A 22 12.51 46.41 13.28
C VAL A 22 11.29 45.78 13.96
N GLY A 23 10.09 46.36 13.77
CA GLY A 23 8.86 45.79 14.31
C GLY A 23 8.57 44.38 13.80
N VAL A 24 8.80 44.12 12.51
CA VAL A 24 8.66 42.78 11.92
C VAL A 24 9.69 41.80 12.47
N LEU A 25 10.95 42.23 12.64
CA LEU A 25 12.01 41.40 13.23
C LEU A 25 11.71 41.02 14.68
N GLU A 26 11.29 41.99 15.50
CA GLU A 26 10.89 41.77 16.90
C GLU A 26 9.67 40.85 16.99
N LEU A 27 8.64 41.07 16.16
CA LEU A 27 7.46 40.20 16.09
C LEU A 27 7.83 38.77 15.68
N ARG A 28 8.76 38.61 14.72
CA ARG A 28 9.21 37.29 14.28
C ARG A 28 10.00 36.58 15.37
N TYR A 29 10.87 37.29 16.08
CA TYR A 29 11.64 36.77 17.20
C TYR A 29 10.73 36.37 18.39
N MET A 30 9.80 37.25 18.77
CA MET A 30 8.83 36.98 19.83
C MET A 30 7.90 35.82 19.48
N ARG A 31 7.46 35.71 18.23
CA ARG A 31 6.66 34.56 17.76
C ARG A 31 7.46 33.26 17.80
N SER A 32 8.74 33.25 17.43
CA SER A 32 9.54 32.02 17.50
C SER A 32 9.76 31.57 18.95
N ARG A 33 10.06 32.52 19.85
CA ARG A 33 10.19 32.22 21.29
C ARG A 33 8.88 31.74 21.90
N ARG A 34 7.75 32.37 21.58
CA ARG A 34 6.43 31.95 22.06
C ARG A 34 6.13 30.52 21.65
N LYS A 35 6.40 30.13 20.39
CA LYS A 35 6.21 28.75 19.92
C LYS A 35 7.02 27.73 20.72
N VAL A 36 8.29 28.02 21.01
CA VAL A 36 9.15 27.11 21.80
C VAL A 36 8.65 26.97 23.24
N VAL A 37 8.09 28.03 23.81
CA VAL A 37 7.52 28.01 25.17
C VAL A 37 6.18 27.27 25.19
N GLU A 38 5.32 27.51 24.21
CA GLU A 38 4.03 26.83 24.01
C GLU A 38 4.24 25.32 23.82
N GLU A 39 5.19 24.92 22.97
CA GLU A 39 5.57 23.51 22.80
C GLU A 39 6.06 22.88 24.11
N LYS A 40 6.78 23.64 24.96
CA LYS A 40 7.21 23.17 26.29
C LYS A 40 6.05 23.00 27.28
N LEU A 41 5.06 23.88 27.21
CA LEU A 41 3.84 23.82 28.02
C LEU A 41 2.90 22.69 27.58
N ASP A 42 2.98 22.26 26.32
CA ASP A 42 2.15 21.17 25.77
C ASP A 42 2.61 19.76 26.19
N PHE A 43 3.85 19.57 26.64
CA PHE A 43 4.37 18.23 26.98
C PHE A 43 3.56 17.48 28.06
N PRO A 44 3.10 18.10 29.17
CA PRO A 44 2.27 17.43 30.17
C PRO A 44 0.96 16.90 29.58
N ASP A 45 0.26 17.73 28.80
CA ASP A 45 -1.03 17.36 28.19
C ASP A 45 -0.84 16.27 27.14
N ARG A 46 0.21 16.38 26.31
CA ARG A 46 0.58 15.33 25.36
C ARG A 46 0.89 14.01 26.06
N ALA A 47 1.66 14.02 27.15
CA ALA A 47 1.96 12.82 27.92
C ALA A 47 0.70 12.21 28.54
N HIS A 48 -0.17 13.03 29.14
CA HIS A 48 -1.43 12.57 29.71
C HIS A 48 -2.33 11.93 28.65
N ASN A 49 -2.50 12.60 27.51
CA ASN A 49 -3.28 12.09 26.39
C ASN A 49 -2.66 10.81 25.80
N ALA A 50 -1.33 10.73 25.70
CA ALA A 50 -0.65 9.53 25.22
C ALA A 50 -0.90 8.33 26.15
N ILE A 51 -0.80 8.51 27.47
CA ILE A 51 -1.08 7.45 28.45
C ILE A 51 -2.55 7.05 28.42
N LEU A 52 -3.46 8.03 28.47
CA LEU A 52 -4.91 7.80 28.53
C LEU A 52 -5.42 7.07 27.29
N THR A 53 -4.96 7.46 26.10
CA THR A 53 -5.28 6.76 24.85
C THR A 53 -4.72 5.34 24.83
N THR A 54 -3.51 5.12 25.33
CA THR A 54 -2.89 3.79 25.39
C THR A 54 -3.68 2.86 26.30
N LYS A 55 -4.07 3.34 27.49
CA LYS A 55 -4.89 2.60 28.44
C LYS A 55 -6.26 2.22 27.85
N ALA A 56 -6.92 3.17 27.19
CA ALA A 56 -8.20 2.91 26.52
C ALA A 56 -8.08 1.84 25.42
N ILE A 57 -6.98 1.85 24.65
CA ILE A 57 -6.68 0.81 23.66
C ILE A 57 -6.47 -0.54 24.35
N GLY A 58 -5.69 -0.59 25.44
CA GLY A 58 -5.45 -1.79 26.23
C GLY A 58 -6.75 -2.39 26.78
N GLU A 59 -7.61 -1.57 27.39
CA GLU A 59 -8.91 -2.01 27.91
C GLU A 59 -9.85 -2.50 26.79
N ALA A 60 -9.85 -1.83 25.64
CA ALA A 60 -10.64 -2.26 24.49
C ALA A 60 -10.16 -3.61 23.93
N LEU A 61 -8.85 -3.83 23.87
CA LEU A 61 -8.27 -5.11 23.46
C LEU A 61 -8.51 -6.21 24.50
N ALA A 62 -8.45 -5.87 25.78
CA ALA A 62 -8.73 -6.80 26.87
C ALA A 62 -10.19 -7.29 26.84
N ARG A 63 -11.16 -6.44 26.47
CA ARG A 63 -12.55 -6.86 26.22
C ARG A 63 -12.66 -7.83 25.04
N GLY A 64 -11.79 -7.68 24.03
CA GLY A 64 -11.65 -8.61 22.90
C GLY A 64 -10.81 -9.86 23.19
N GLY A 65 -10.42 -10.09 24.46
CA GLY A 65 -9.64 -11.24 24.88
C GLY A 65 -8.13 -11.13 24.65
N VAL A 66 -7.62 -9.98 24.19
CA VAL A 66 -6.17 -9.74 24.05
C VAL A 66 -5.67 -8.97 25.25
N ARG A 67 -4.91 -9.64 26.10
CA ARG A 67 -4.17 -9.01 27.18
C ARG A 67 -2.68 -9.15 26.94
N SER A 68 -1.94 -8.07 27.17
CA SER A 68 -0.48 -8.07 27.12
C SER A 68 0.06 -7.51 28.44
N PRO A 69 0.64 -8.33 29.32
CA PRO A 69 1.17 -7.86 30.59
C PRO A 69 2.36 -6.90 30.39
N GLU A 70 3.13 -7.09 29.31
CA GLU A 70 4.23 -6.19 28.93
C GLU A 70 3.71 -4.78 28.62
N ALA A 71 2.57 -4.67 27.91
CA ALA A 71 1.98 -3.37 27.63
C ALA A 71 1.47 -2.68 28.91
N ASP A 72 0.88 -3.44 29.84
CA ASP A 72 0.39 -2.91 31.11
C ASP A 72 1.54 -2.39 31.99
N GLU A 73 2.69 -3.09 31.99
CA GLU A 73 3.89 -2.64 32.69
C GLU A 73 4.45 -1.33 32.12
N LEU A 74 4.53 -1.22 30.79
CA LEU A 74 4.98 0.01 30.12
C LEU A 74 4.05 1.20 30.41
N VAL A 75 2.73 0.98 30.48
CA VAL A 75 1.78 2.03 30.86
C VAL A 75 2.02 2.47 32.31
N ARG A 76 2.28 1.54 33.23
CA ARG A 76 2.59 1.85 34.63
C ARG A 76 3.88 2.65 34.77
N GLU A 77 4.92 2.31 34.01
CA GLU A 77 6.18 3.06 33.95
C GLU A 77 5.98 4.47 33.35
N ALA A 78 5.15 4.59 32.31
CA ALA A 78 4.79 5.87 31.72
C ALA A 78 4.06 6.77 32.74
N GLU A 79 3.17 6.20 33.56
CA GLU A 79 2.51 6.93 34.64
C GLU A 79 3.49 7.38 35.72
N SER A 80 4.48 6.57 36.12
CA SER A 80 5.52 7.02 37.05
C SER A 80 6.37 8.14 36.47
N ALA A 81 6.80 8.02 35.21
CA ALA A 81 7.56 9.06 34.53
C ALA A 81 6.76 10.37 34.42
N SER A 82 5.45 10.29 34.19
CA SER A 82 4.57 11.45 34.15
C SER A 82 4.45 12.12 35.53
N ARG A 83 4.34 11.33 36.61
CA ARG A 83 4.35 11.86 38.01
C ARG A 83 5.66 12.56 38.35
N GLU A 84 6.78 12.08 37.84
CA GLU A 84 8.11 12.68 38.01
C GLU A 84 8.35 13.91 37.12
N ARG A 85 7.36 14.35 36.33
CA ARG A 85 7.46 15.41 35.31
C ARG A 85 8.44 15.10 34.17
N ASN A 86 8.81 13.83 34.00
CA ASN A 86 9.60 13.32 32.88
C ASN A 86 8.69 13.01 31.67
N PHE A 87 8.02 14.05 31.14
CA PHE A 87 6.97 13.89 30.13
C PHE A 87 7.45 13.30 28.80
N ARG A 88 8.70 13.54 28.40
CA ARG A 88 9.27 12.93 27.19
C ARG A 88 9.34 11.41 27.30
N VAL A 89 9.89 10.94 28.41
CA VAL A 89 10.00 9.50 28.72
C VAL A 89 8.60 8.88 28.83
N ALA A 90 7.65 9.58 29.44
CA ALA A 90 6.27 9.13 29.52
C ALA A 90 5.61 8.96 28.14
N ILE A 91 5.84 9.89 27.20
CA ILE A 91 5.35 9.79 25.82
C ILE A 91 5.98 8.57 25.12
N ASP A 92 7.31 8.43 25.20
CA ASP A 92 8.02 7.33 24.55
C ASP A 92 7.57 5.96 25.08
N LEU A 93 7.39 5.82 26.39
CA LEU A 93 6.87 4.60 27.02
C LEU A 93 5.44 4.29 26.59
N ALA A 94 4.58 5.32 26.50
CA ALA A 94 3.22 5.16 26.00
C ALA A 94 3.19 4.72 24.52
N GLU A 95 4.06 5.26 23.68
CA GLU A 95 4.18 4.83 22.27
C GLU A 95 4.69 3.38 22.14
N ARG A 96 5.68 3.00 22.94
CA ARG A 96 6.15 1.60 23.03
C ARG A 96 5.02 0.66 23.44
N ALA A 97 4.25 1.01 24.47
CA ALA A 97 3.10 0.24 24.91
C ALA A 97 2.04 0.08 23.80
N LYS A 98 1.75 1.14 23.03
CA LYS A 98 0.89 1.04 21.83
C LYS A 98 1.45 0.05 20.80
N GLY A 99 2.76 0.05 20.59
CA GLY A 99 3.44 -0.91 19.73
C GLY A 99 3.20 -2.37 20.15
N VAL A 100 3.42 -2.67 21.43
CA VAL A 100 3.18 -4.00 22.01
C VAL A 100 1.71 -4.42 21.87
N LEU A 101 0.76 -3.52 22.16
CA LEU A 101 -0.67 -3.79 22.01
C LEU A 101 -1.08 -4.09 20.57
N ARG A 102 -0.51 -3.37 19.59
CA ARG A 102 -0.74 -3.62 18.17
C ARG A 102 -0.17 -4.96 17.73
N ALA A 103 1.03 -5.31 18.18
CA ALA A 103 1.65 -6.61 17.91
C ALA A 103 0.80 -7.75 18.50
N ALA A 104 0.37 -7.63 19.75
CA ALA A 104 -0.49 -8.62 20.41
C ALA A 104 -1.82 -8.82 19.66
N LYS A 105 -2.44 -7.74 19.17
CA LYS A 105 -3.64 -7.80 18.33
C LYS A 105 -3.38 -8.54 17.01
N LEU A 106 -2.29 -8.21 16.32
CA LEU A 106 -1.92 -8.84 15.06
C LEU A 106 -1.68 -10.35 15.25
N ASP A 107 -1.01 -10.74 16.33
CA ASP A 107 -0.78 -12.15 16.64
C ASP A 107 -2.07 -12.89 16.98
N GLN A 108 -3.03 -12.27 17.66
CA GLN A 108 -4.35 -12.86 17.86
C GLN A 108 -5.10 -13.04 16.53
N GLN A 109 -5.04 -12.04 15.63
CA GLN A 109 -5.64 -12.14 14.30
C GLN A 109 -5.02 -13.26 13.49
N ARG A 110 -3.68 -13.36 13.46
CA ARG A 110 -2.96 -14.45 12.80
C ARG A 110 -3.36 -15.82 13.37
N LYS A 111 -3.47 -15.96 14.69
CA LYS A 111 -3.94 -17.20 15.32
C LYS A 111 -5.39 -17.53 14.95
N GLY A 112 -6.25 -16.52 14.87
CA GLY A 112 -7.64 -16.67 14.41
C GLY A 112 -7.73 -17.10 12.96
N ASP A 113 -6.91 -16.51 12.08
CA ASP A 113 -6.85 -16.87 10.66
C ASP A 113 -6.28 -18.28 10.46
N VAL A 114 -5.23 -18.65 11.20
CA VAL A 114 -4.68 -20.02 11.17
C VAL A 114 -5.70 -21.02 11.71
N ALA A 115 -6.38 -20.75 12.83
CA ALA A 115 -7.43 -21.62 13.34
C ALA A 115 -8.59 -21.78 12.34
N LYS A 116 -8.95 -20.72 11.62
CA LYS A 116 -9.97 -20.76 10.56
C LYS A 116 -9.49 -21.59 9.37
N VAL A 117 -8.24 -21.47 8.97
CA VAL A 117 -7.62 -22.28 7.90
C VAL A 117 -7.53 -23.75 8.30
N ASP A 118 -7.13 -24.06 9.54
CA ASP A 118 -7.06 -25.44 10.05
C ASP A 118 -8.44 -26.07 10.15
N THR A 119 -9.46 -25.30 10.57
CA THR A 119 -10.86 -25.75 10.59
C THR A 119 -11.38 -26.02 9.17
N ILE A 120 -11.07 -25.15 8.20
CA ILE A 120 -11.42 -25.36 6.78
C ILE A 120 -10.71 -26.60 6.22
N ARG A 121 -9.45 -26.84 6.61
CA ARG A 121 -8.68 -28.01 6.19
C ARG A 121 -9.20 -29.31 6.81
N GLN A 122 -9.73 -29.28 8.03
CA GLN A 122 -10.35 -30.43 8.69
C GLN A 122 -11.79 -30.70 8.21
N LYS A 123 -12.56 -29.65 7.92
CA LYS A 123 -13.89 -29.74 7.26
C LYS A 123 -13.75 -29.65 5.75
N GLY A 124 -13.05 -30.59 5.14
CA GLY A 124 -13.20 -30.87 3.71
C GLY A 124 -14.61 -31.40 3.42
N ASN A 125 -15.61 -30.52 3.45
CA ASN A 125 -16.94 -30.74 2.89
C ASN A 125 -16.98 -29.98 1.55
N PRO A 126 -17.33 -30.60 0.42
CA PRO A 126 -17.15 -29.99 -0.91
C PRO A 126 -18.06 -28.79 -1.19
N ASP A 127 -19.05 -28.51 -0.34
CA ASP A 127 -20.21 -27.67 -0.65
C ASP A 127 -20.31 -26.34 0.12
N GLU A 128 -19.25 -25.86 0.77
CA GLU A 128 -19.29 -24.54 1.42
C GLU A 128 -18.82 -23.43 0.49
N VAL A 129 -19.72 -23.07 -0.43
CA VAL A 129 -19.62 -21.98 -1.38
C VAL A 129 -19.43 -20.65 -0.64
N THR A 130 -18.26 -20.05 -0.81
CA THR A 130 -17.84 -18.79 -0.17
C THR A 130 -18.79 -17.63 -0.49
N PRO A 131 -18.85 -16.57 0.34
CA PRO A 131 -19.73 -15.41 0.08
C PRO A 131 -19.50 -14.74 -1.29
N LYS A 132 -18.27 -14.86 -1.83
CA LYS A 132 -17.94 -14.40 -3.19
C LYS A 132 -18.56 -15.30 -4.26
N GLU A 133 -18.60 -16.61 -4.06
CA GLU A 133 -19.26 -17.52 -4.99
C GLU A 133 -20.80 -17.40 -4.93
N ARG A 134 -21.41 -17.05 -3.79
CA ARG A 134 -22.85 -16.70 -3.75
C ARG A 134 -23.16 -15.43 -4.55
N LEU A 135 -22.35 -14.39 -4.40
CA LEU A 135 -22.52 -13.14 -5.17
C LEU A 135 -22.27 -13.36 -6.68
N MET A 136 -21.35 -14.27 -7.04
CA MET A 136 -21.14 -14.68 -8.45
C MET A 136 -22.26 -15.59 -8.98
N LYS A 137 -23.02 -16.25 -8.10
CA LYS A 137 -24.18 -17.09 -8.45
C LYS A 137 -25.48 -16.28 -8.64
N GLU A 138 -25.51 -15.04 -8.15
CA GLU A 138 -26.65 -14.11 -8.28
C GLU A 138 -26.61 -13.27 -9.56
N LEU A 139 -25.46 -13.20 -10.25
CA LEU A 139 -25.38 -12.49 -11.54
C LEU A 139 -25.63 -13.46 -12.71
N PRO A 140 -26.59 -13.17 -13.60
CA PRO A 140 -26.80 -13.96 -14.80
C PRO A 140 -25.55 -13.94 -15.69
N ALA A 141 -25.37 -15.02 -16.45
CA ALA A 141 -24.25 -15.15 -17.38
C ALA A 141 -24.13 -13.90 -18.25
N ASN A 142 -22.90 -13.43 -18.46
CA ASN A 142 -22.58 -12.26 -19.29
C ASN A 142 -23.12 -10.89 -18.81
N TYR A 143 -23.72 -10.76 -17.61
CA TYR A 143 -24.12 -9.47 -17.03
C TYR A 143 -22.95 -8.50 -16.83
N ALA A 144 -21.92 -8.93 -16.11
CA ALA A 144 -20.76 -8.07 -15.83
C ALA A 144 -19.92 -7.77 -17.09
N PRO A 145 -19.63 -8.76 -17.96
CA PRO A 145 -18.96 -8.51 -19.25
C PRO A 145 -19.72 -7.57 -20.18
N SER A 146 -21.05 -7.69 -20.30
CA SER A 146 -21.85 -6.82 -21.17
C SER A 146 -21.85 -5.38 -20.66
N LYS A 147 -22.09 -5.17 -19.37
CA LYS A 147 -22.06 -3.82 -18.75
C LYS A 147 -20.71 -3.13 -18.91
N PHE A 148 -19.61 -3.87 -18.70
CA PHE A 148 -18.26 -3.35 -18.90
C PHE A 148 -18.02 -2.97 -20.37
N SER A 149 -18.40 -3.85 -21.30
CA SER A 149 -18.22 -3.62 -22.73
C SER A 149 -19.04 -2.44 -23.25
N MET A 150 -20.25 -2.23 -22.72
CA MET A 150 -21.10 -1.07 -23.06
C MET A 150 -20.49 0.24 -22.56
N ASN A 151 -19.94 0.28 -21.35
CA ASN A 151 -19.26 1.47 -20.83
C ASN A 151 -18.03 1.81 -21.70
N LEU A 152 -17.22 0.81 -22.02
CA LEU A 152 -16.04 1.01 -22.86
C LEU A 152 -16.43 1.48 -24.27
N ALA A 153 -17.53 0.96 -24.83
CA ALA A 153 -18.08 1.43 -26.09
C ALA A 153 -18.55 2.90 -26.04
N ARG A 154 -19.14 3.34 -24.92
CA ARG A 154 -19.50 4.77 -24.73
C ARG A 154 -18.27 5.66 -24.74
N ASP A 155 -17.22 5.25 -24.04
CA ASP A 155 -15.97 6.00 -23.97
C ASP A 155 -15.28 6.08 -25.35
N ASP A 156 -15.24 4.95 -26.07
CA ASP A 156 -14.69 4.88 -27.43
C ASP A 156 -15.47 5.80 -28.40
N ILE A 157 -16.82 5.81 -28.31
CA ILE A 157 -17.68 6.71 -29.10
C ILE A 157 -17.42 8.17 -28.75
N ALA A 158 -17.33 8.52 -27.47
CA ALA A 158 -17.04 9.89 -27.03
C ALA A 158 -15.67 10.36 -27.55
N ALA A 159 -14.66 9.50 -27.46
CA ALA A 159 -13.33 9.79 -27.97
C ALA A 159 -13.31 9.93 -29.50
N ALA A 160 -14.05 9.09 -30.23
CA ALA A 160 -14.17 9.16 -31.69
C ALA A 160 -14.88 10.44 -32.16
N LYS A 161 -15.91 10.89 -31.45
CA LYS A 161 -16.55 12.19 -31.69
C LYS A 161 -15.57 13.36 -31.52
N GLY A 162 -14.77 13.32 -30.45
CA GLY A 162 -13.73 14.33 -30.21
C GLY A 162 -12.68 14.41 -31.32
N ARG A 163 -12.46 13.31 -32.06
CA ARG A 163 -11.56 13.25 -33.23
C ARG A 163 -12.25 13.51 -34.57
N GLY A 164 -13.54 13.85 -34.58
CA GLY A 164 -14.32 14.09 -35.80
C GLY A 164 -14.55 12.83 -36.66
N GLN A 165 -14.46 11.64 -36.08
CA GLN A 165 -14.73 10.37 -36.77
C GLN A 165 -16.24 10.09 -36.84
N ALA A 166 -16.68 9.37 -37.88
CA ALA A 166 -18.10 9.00 -38.03
C ALA A 166 -18.51 7.92 -37.01
N THR A 167 -19.30 8.30 -36.00
CA THR A 167 -19.75 7.40 -34.92
C THR A 167 -21.14 6.79 -35.11
N ALA A 168 -21.85 7.16 -36.17
CA ALA A 168 -23.26 6.82 -36.35
C ALA A 168 -23.54 5.30 -36.36
N ALA A 169 -22.62 4.47 -36.85
CA ALA A 169 -22.74 3.02 -36.81
C ALA A 169 -22.54 2.46 -35.38
N ALA A 170 -21.57 2.98 -34.65
CA ALA A 170 -21.26 2.57 -33.29
C ALA A 170 -22.36 2.93 -32.30
N GLU A 171 -22.97 4.12 -32.46
CA GLU A 171 -24.10 4.58 -31.64
C GLU A 171 -25.33 3.69 -31.81
N LYS A 172 -25.61 3.21 -33.04
CA LYS A 172 -26.69 2.27 -33.30
C LYS A 172 -26.47 0.95 -32.57
N TYR A 173 -25.27 0.38 -32.69
CA TYR A 173 -24.94 -0.87 -31.99
C TYR A 173 -24.94 -0.73 -30.46
N LEU A 174 -24.54 0.44 -29.94
CA LEU A 174 -24.63 0.71 -28.51
C LEU A 174 -26.10 0.82 -28.04
N ALA A 175 -26.98 1.47 -28.81
CA ALA A 175 -28.40 1.54 -28.51
C ALA A 175 -29.07 0.15 -28.53
N ASP A 176 -28.72 -0.70 -29.51
CA ASP A 176 -29.18 -2.09 -29.56
C ASP A 176 -28.67 -2.91 -28.35
N ALA A 177 -27.44 -2.65 -27.90
CA ALA A 177 -26.87 -3.28 -26.72
C ALA A 177 -27.60 -2.86 -25.43
N GLU A 178 -27.94 -1.58 -25.28
CA GLU A 178 -28.72 -1.05 -24.15
C GLU A 178 -30.14 -1.64 -24.11
N ALA A 179 -30.80 -1.73 -25.27
CA ALA A 179 -32.12 -2.36 -25.37
C ALA A 179 -32.07 -3.84 -24.98
N SER A 180 -31.07 -4.58 -25.45
CA SER A 180 -30.89 -6.00 -25.13
C SER A 180 -30.53 -6.22 -23.65
N PHE A 181 -29.72 -5.33 -23.07
CA PHE A 181 -29.35 -5.36 -21.65
C PHE A 181 -30.56 -5.11 -20.73
N ASN A 182 -31.43 -4.17 -21.11
CA ASN A 182 -32.68 -3.89 -20.39
C ASN A 182 -33.72 -5.01 -20.54
N ALA A 183 -33.64 -5.81 -21.61
CA ALA A 183 -34.46 -7.01 -21.82
C ALA A 183 -33.88 -8.27 -21.16
N GLU A 184 -32.85 -8.13 -20.32
CA GLU A 184 -32.14 -9.23 -19.64
C GLU A 184 -31.45 -10.25 -20.59
N ASP A 185 -31.31 -9.92 -21.88
CA ASP A 185 -30.52 -10.69 -22.85
C ASP A 185 -29.08 -10.16 -22.90
N TYR A 186 -28.29 -10.61 -21.92
CA TYR A 186 -26.90 -10.17 -21.76
C TYR A 186 -25.94 -10.72 -22.83
N ASP A 187 -26.29 -11.84 -23.45
CA ASP A 187 -25.51 -12.45 -24.55
C ASP A 187 -25.59 -11.59 -25.81
N THR A 188 -26.80 -11.17 -26.17
CA THR A 188 -27.03 -10.27 -27.29
C THR A 188 -26.46 -8.89 -26.98
N ALA A 189 -26.65 -8.38 -25.75
CA ALA A 189 -26.06 -7.12 -25.30
C ALA A 189 -24.52 -7.10 -25.43
N LEU A 190 -23.83 -8.16 -25.02
CA LEU A 190 -22.38 -8.28 -25.14
C LEU A 190 -21.92 -8.25 -26.61
N LYS A 191 -22.60 -8.99 -27.50
CA LYS A 191 -22.29 -9.02 -28.94
C LYS A 191 -22.45 -7.65 -29.58
N HIS A 192 -23.54 -6.95 -29.30
CA HIS A 192 -23.78 -5.59 -29.82
C HIS A 192 -22.77 -4.59 -29.26
N ALA A 193 -22.41 -4.67 -27.98
CA ALA A 193 -21.41 -3.81 -27.36
C ALA A 193 -20.01 -3.99 -27.98
N VAL A 194 -19.58 -5.23 -28.21
CA VAL A 194 -18.30 -5.52 -28.88
C VAL A 194 -18.32 -5.05 -30.33
N ARG A 195 -19.46 -5.21 -31.03
CA ARG A 195 -19.65 -4.75 -32.42
C ARG A 195 -19.62 -3.22 -32.54
N ALA A 196 -20.15 -2.51 -31.55
CA ALA A 196 -20.06 -1.05 -31.46
C ALA A 196 -18.60 -0.60 -31.44
N ARG A 197 -17.77 -1.21 -30.58
CA ARG A 197 -16.33 -0.91 -30.50
C ARG A 197 -15.59 -1.23 -31.79
N ARG A 198 -15.84 -2.42 -32.36
CA ARG A 198 -15.22 -2.83 -33.63
C ARG A 198 -15.57 -1.91 -34.79
N SER A 199 -16.76 -1.31 -34.78
CA SER A 199 -17.19 -0.38 -35.84
C SER A 199 -16.45 0.96 -35.83
N LEU A 200 -15.80 1.32 -34.71
CA LEU A 200 -14.92 2.48 -34.62
C LEU A 200 -13.47 2.18 -35.05
N GLY A 201 -13.20 0.94 -35.48
CA GLY A 201 -11.86 0.37 -35.56
C GLY A 201 -11.35 0.03 -34.16
N ASP A 202 -10.46 -0.96 -34.03
CA ASP A 202 -9.79 -1.26 -32.76
C ASP A 202 -8.93 -0.06 -32.34
N LEU A 203 -9.58 0.95 -31.75
CA LEU A 203 -8.95 1.92 -30.86
C LEU A 203 -8.53 1.09 -29.66
N ALA A 204 -7.36 0.45 -29.78
CA ALA A 204 -6.64 0.00 -28.62
C ALA A 204 -6.62 1.18 -27.64
N PRO A 205 -7.04 0.99 -26.38
CA PRO A 205 -6.99 2.07 -25.41
C PRO A 205 -5.54 2.58 -25.42
N ALA A 206 -5.35 3.86 -25.76
CA ALA A 206 -4.09 4.53 -25.58
C ALA A 206 -3.78 4.43 -24.09
N THR A 207 -3.01 3.40 -23.75
CA THR A 207 -2.71 3.00 -22.39
C THR A 207 -1.60 3.93 -21.95
N GLU A 208 -1.96 5.07 -21.38
CA GLU A 208 -1.05 5.76 -20.49
C GLU A 208 -0.75 4.81 -19.32
N THR A 209 0.53 4.44 -19.22
CA THR A 209 1.18 3.81 -18.06
C THR A 209 0.73 2.38 -17.72
N SER A 210 1.23 1.41 -18.49
CA SER A 210 1.42 0.05 -17.98
C SER A 210 2.67 0.01 -17.08
N PRO A 211 2.64 -0.60 -15.89
CA PRO A 211 3.87 -1.02 -15.22
C PRO A 211 4.54 -2.14 -16.02
N PRO A 212 5.88 -2.13 -16.19
CA PRO A 212 6.58 -3.13 -17.00
C PRO A 212 6.51 -4.49 -16.31
N THR A 213 5.87 -5.45 -16.97
CA THR A 213 6.08 -6.88 -16.70
C THR A 213 7.11 -7.37 -17.72
N PRO A 214 8.33 -7.77 -17.31
CA PRO A 214 9.25 -8.42 -18.23
C PRO A 214 8.79 -9.86 -18.49
N SER A 215 8.13 -10.07 -19.62
CA SER A 215 8.12 -11.36 -20.31
C SER A 215 9.39 -11.44 -21.15
N ALA A 216 10.41 -12.07 -20.60
CA ALA A 216 11.55 -12.59 -21.34
C ALA A 216 11.92 -13.92 -20.69
N SER A 217 11.45 -15.02 -21.28
CA SER A 217 11.97 -16.36 -21.01
C SER A 217 13.40 -16.43 -21.54
N PRO A 218 14.43 -16.67 -20.69
CA PRO A 218 15.69 -17.16 -21.17
C PRO A 218 15.62 -18.69 -21.35
N PRO A 219 16.48 -19.26 -22.21
CA PRO A 219 16.42 -20.66 -22.60
C PRO A 219 16.75 -21.58 -21.43
N VAL A 220 16.11 -22.76 -21.48
CA VAL A 220 16.23 -23.89 -20.57
C VAL A 220 17.69 -24.25 -20.32
N ALA A 221 18.27 -23.74 -19.24
CA ALA A 221 19.47 -24.30 -18.64
C ALA A 221 19.04 -25.39 -17.66
N LYS A 222 19.54 -26.61 -17.88
CA LYS A 222 19.22 -27.85 -17.15
C LYS A 222 19.19 -27.62 -15.63
N GLY A 223 17.98 -27.45 -15.09
CA GLY A 223 17.75 -27.13 -13.68
C GLY A 223 17.89 -28.36 -12.78
N ARG A 224 18.38 -28.15 -11.56
CA ARG A 224 18.40 -29.15 -10.47
C ARG A 224 16.95 -29.52 -10.12
N ALA A 225 16.67 -30.79 -9.88
CA ALA A 225 15.37 -31.22 -9.35
C ALA A 225 15.39 -31.17 -7.82
N CYS A 226 14.27 -30.84 -7.20
CA CYS A 226 14.13 -30.91 -5.75
C CYS A 226 14.30 -32.36 -5.28
N ALA A 227 15.22 -32.60 -4.34
CA ALA A 227 15.47 -33.94 -3.79
C ALA A 227 14.25 -34.54 -3.06
N ASN A 228 13.32 -33.70 -2.59
CA ASN A 228 12.15 -34.14 -1.83
C ASN A 228 10.91 -34.36 -2.72
N CYS A 229 10.66 -33.53 -3.74
CA CYS A 229 9.42 -33.59 -4.53
C CYS A 229 9.63 -33.69 -6.05
N GLY A 230 10.87 -33.71 -6.53
CA GLY A 230 11.21 -33.82 -7.95
C GLY A 230 10.88 -32.58 -8.80
N ALA A 231 10.35 -31.50 -8.19
CA ALA A 231 10.01 -30.28 -8.94
C ALA A 231 11.26 -29.58 -9.50
N PRO A 232 11.20 -29.00 -10.71
CA PRO A 232 12.31 -28.25 -11.27
C PRO A 232 12.61 -27.01 -10.43
N LEU A 233 13.88 -26.78 -10.11
CA LEU A 233 14.37 -25.64 -9.34
C LEU A 233 15.09 -24.65 -10.26
N GLY A 234 14.86 -23.35 -10.05
CA GLY A 234 15.66 -22.29 -10.64
C GLY A 234 17.09 -22.28 -10.05
N ALA A 235 18.04 -21.72 -10.78
CA ALA A 235 19.46 -21.71 -10.39
C ALA A 235 19.73 -21.02 -9.03
N ASP A 236 18.84 -20.11 -8.62
CA ASP A 236 18.97 -19.29 -7.42
C ASP A 236 17.79 -19.45 -6.42
N ASP A 237 16.94 -20.47 -6.61
CA ASP A 237 15.82 -20.72 -5.68
C ASP A 237 16.37 -21.24 -4.33
N GLY A 238 16.36 -20.42 -3.27
CA GLY A 238 16.74 -20.85 -1.91
C GLY A 238 15.73 -21.79 -1.23
N PHE A 239 14.54 -21.94 -1.79
CA PHE A 239 13.48 -22.83 -1.30
C PHE A 239 12.67 -23.39 -2.47
N CYS A 240 12.25 -24.65 -2.38
CA CYS A 240 11.40 -25.25 -3.40
C CYS A 240 10.00 -24.63 -3.36
N ARG A 241 9.58 -24.02 -4.48
CA ARG A 241 8.25 -23.40 -4.61
C ARG A 241 7.08 -24.37 -4.47
N LYS A 242 7.32 -25.68 -4.60
CA LYS A 242 6.30 -26.73 -4.52
C LYS A 242 6.15 -27.36 -3.14
N CYS A 243 7.27 -27.63 -2.45
CA CYS A 243 7.25 -28.36 -1.17
C CYS A 243 7.86 -27.57 0.01
N GLY A 244 8.36 -26.36 -0.22
CA GLY A 244 8.94 -25.50 0.83
C GLY A 244 10.29 -25.99 1.40
N THR A 245 10.85 -27.08 0.87
CA THR A 245 12.15 -27.59 1.32
C THR A 245 13.25 -26.58 0.96
N LYS A 246 14.09 -26.22 1.94
CA LYS A 246 15.23 -25.31 1.76
C LYS A 246 16.25 -25.93 0.82
N ILE A 247 16.67 -25.17 -0.18
CA ILE A 247 17.67 -25.59 -1.17
C ILE A 247 18.95 -24.82 -0.83
N PRO A 248 20.11 -25.49 -0.73
CA PRO A 248 21.38 -24.80 -0.53
C PRO A 248 21.64 -23.87 -1.73
N PRO A 249 22.00 -22.59 -1.50
CA PRO A 249 22.24 -21.64 -2.58
C PRO A 249 23.49 -22.07 -3.36
N ALA A 250 23.41 -22.04 -4.69
CA ALA A 250 24.57 -22.32 -5.54
C ALA A 250 25.66 -21.27 -5.26
N ARG A 251 26.80 -21.70 -4.69
CA ARG A 251 27.91 -20.79 -4.41
C ARG A 251 28.64 -20.41 -5.70
N THR A 252 28.91 -19.13 -5.89
CA THR A 252 29.75 -18.62 -6.99
C THR A 252 31.04 -18.08 -6.42
N CYS A 253 32.17 -18.38 -7.07
CA CYS A 253 33.46 -17.91 -6.63
C CYS A 253 33.54 -16.37 -6.79
N PRO A 254 33.90 -15.62 -5.73
CA PRO A 254 33.97 -14.16 -5.79
C PRO A 254 35.10 -13.65 -6.69
N SER A 255 36.15 -14.43 -6.93
CA SER A 255 37.30 -14.02 -7.74
C SER A 255 37.15 -14.29 -9.23
N CYS A 256 36.48 -15.37 -9.65
CA CYS A 256 36.39 -15.74 -11.06
C CYS A 256 34.95 -15.92 -11.58
N GLY A 257 33.94 -15.84 -10.70
CA GLY A 257 32.52 -16.02 -11.06
C GLY A 257 32.12 -17.46 -11.41
N ALA A 258 33.02 -18.43 -11.33
CA ALA A 258 32.70 -19.83 -11.60
C ALA A 258 31.75 -20.40 -10.54
N LYS A 259 30.81 -21.24 -10.97
CA LYS A 259 29.90 -21.98 -10.07
C LYS A 259 30.70 -23.03 -9.30
N VAL A 260 30.61 -23.01 -7.97
CA VAL A 260 31.29 -23.93 -7.06
C VAL A 260 30.25 -24.87 -6.46
N ALA A 261 30.59 -26.14 -6.35
CA ALA A 261 29.71 -27.13 -5.73
C ALA A 261 29.60 -26.86 -4.21
N ASP A 262 28.44 -27.17 -3.62
CA ASP A 262 28.13 -26.87 -2.21
C ASP A 262 29.15 -27.44 -1.19
N GLU A 263 29.97 -28.42 -1.60
CA GLU A 263 30.93 -29.16 -0.77
C GLU A 263 32.40 -28.75 -0.99
N ASP A 264 32.70 -27.89 -1.98
CA ASP A 264 34.08 -27.52 -2.34
C ASP A 264 34.53 -26.24 -1.59
N ALA A 265 35.54 -26.36 -0.71
CA ALA A 265 36.13 -25.21 0.00
C ALA A 265 37.00 -24.31 -0.91
N PHE A 266 37.41 -24.82 -2.07
CA PHE A 266 38.28 -24.13 -3.02
C PHE A 266 37.67 -24.12 -4.42
N CYS A 267 37.77 -23.00 -5.11
CA CYS A 267 37.35 -22.93 -6.50
C CYS A 267 38.29 -23.74 -7.40
N ARG A 268 37.76 -24.76 -8.09
CA ARG A 268 38.54 -25.60 -9.02
C ARG A 268 39.06 -24.85 -10.26
N ALA A 269 38.51 -23.67 -10.57
CA ALA A 269 38.89 -22.88 -11.74
C ALA A 269 40.04 -21.90 -11.46
N CYS A 270 40.10 -21.31 -10.26
CA CYS A 270 41.10 -20.28 -9.94
C CYS A 270 41.87 -20.52 -8.63
N GLY A 271 41.55 -21.59 -7.90
CA GLY A 271 42.21 -21.96 -6.64
C GLY A 271 41.87 -21.09 -5.43
N THR A 272 41.00 -20.08 -5.58
CA THR A 272 40.62 -19.19 -4.47
C THR A 272 39.66 -19.90 -3.51
N GLU A 273 39.88 -19.72 -2.21
CA GLU A 273 38.97 -20.15 -1.15
C GLU A 273 37.61 -19.47 -1.30
N VAL A 274 36.53 -20.26 -1.23
CA VAL A 274 35.15 -19.75 -1.34
C VAL A 274 34.48 -19.92 0.03
N PRO A 275 33.98 -18.83 0.64
CA PRO A 275 33.38 -18.87 1.97
C PRO A 275 32.05 -19.61 1.99
#